data_AF-S2YRW6-F1
#
_entry.id   AF-S2YRW6-F1
#
_cell.length_a   1.000
_cell.length_b   1.000
_cell.length_c   1.000
_cell.angle_alpha   90.00
_cell.angle_beta   90.00
_cell.angle_gamma   90.00
#
_symmetry.space_group_name_H-M   'P 1'
#
loop_
_entity.id
_entity.type
_entity.pdbx_description
1 polymer ?
#
loop_
_entity_poly.entity_id
_entity_poly.type
_entity_poly.pdbx_seq_one_letter_code
_entity_poly.pdbx_strand_id
1 'polypeptide(L)'
;MGYRPALAVLDILRGEGVDRVFGNPGTTELPFLAALSEAAHDGPEYVLGVHEGSVVAMADGYARGTGRPAFVSLHIAAGLANGLIGLLNARRSRTPLVVTAGQQDRRHLQQDPMLSGDLIGLATPAVKAAYDIQHAQDLPLALRRAFALAVRPPAGPVFLSVPMDLLAENTEVDVPARTPTPPPGPAPGLERAALLLGAAARPAIVAGDGVGREDAVAALVATAEACGAVVHHQPMSDCLNFPTTHPLYAGMLPPRHDAIRKALAPYDAVLVAGAHAFTPHHYSPGPALPPGLTVVQLDSDPHEIGRNFPAAAGLVGALAASLNRLCELLRDRVPAHTAKARVERAGERHTADRERAESAARPANRPAPLPPWPAAKALPRGCRRTPSSSKRPSPSACCCAASSASNAPAATPTPSAAASAGASAPPSAAPSPSPAAPSSPSSATAAPSSASRACGAPPGRTPPSCSSS
;
A
#
# COMPACT_ATOMS: atom_id res chain seq x y z
N MET A 1 -34.32 15.39 -9.00
CA MET A 1 -34.42 14.60 -10.24
C MET A 1 -33.70 13.32 -9.95
N GLY A 2 -34.43 12.21 -9.85
CA GLY A 2 -33.80 10.93 -9.54
C GLY A 2 -33.00 10.41 -10.73
N TYR A 3 -32.05 9.53 -10.43
CA TYR A 3 -31.24 8.84 -11.43
C TYR A 3 -31.75 7.41 -11.61
N ARG A 4 -31.53 6.82 -12.79
CA ARG A 4 -31.54 5.35 -12.89
C ARG A 4 -30.39 4.78 -12.05
N PRO A 5 -30.52 3.59 -11.44
CA PRO A 5 -29.52 3.08 -10.51
C PRO A 5 -28.10 3.02 -11.09
N ALA A 6 -27.94 2.56 -12.34
CA ALA A 6 -26.64 2.53 -13.01
C ALA A 6 -26.03 3.93 -13.26
N LEU A 7 -26.86 4.93 -13.60
CA LEU A 7 -26.40 6.31 -13.76
C LEU A 7 -26.05 6.96 -12.41
N ALA A 8 -26.76 6.59 -11.33
CA ALA A 8 -26.46 7.03 -9.98
C ALA A 8 -25.07 6.56 -9.52
N VAL A 9 -24.68 5.33 -9.89
CA VAL A 9 -23.32 4.82 -9.65
C VAL A 9 -22.30 5.72 -10.34
N LEU A 10 -22.47 6.04 -11.62
CA LEU A 10 -21.54 6.89 -12.37
C LEU A 10 -21.42 8.30 -11.78
N ASP A 11 -22.53 8.88 -11.33
CA ASP A 11 -22.52 10.19 -10.66
C ASP A 11 -21.72 10.15 -9.34
N ILE A 12 -21.89 9.08 -8.56
CA ILE A 12 -21.11 8.89 -7.34
C ILE A 12 -19.62 8.71 -7.65
N LEU A 13 -19.28 7.88 -8.65
CA LEU A 13 -17.89 7.69 -9.08
C LEU A 13 -17.26 9.04 -9.43
N ARG A 14 -17.94 9.86 -10.24
CA ARG A 14 -17.49 11.22 -10.58
C ARG A 14 -17.32 12.10 -9.34
N GLY A 15 -18.29 12.09 -8.43
CA GLY A 15 -18.25 12.87 -7.19
C GLY A 15 -17.15 12.45 -6.21
N GLU A 16 -16.71 11.19 -6.25
CA GLU A 16 -15.54 10.70 -5.51
C GLU A 16 -14.22 10.90 -6.27
N GLY A 17 -14.29 11.47 -7.48
CA GLY A 17 -13.16 11.71 -8.36
C GLY A 17 -12.62 10.45 -9.05
N VAL A 18 -13.38 9.36 -9.08
CA VAL A 18 -12.98 8.17 -9.83
C VAL A 18 -12.96 8.51 -11.31
N ASP A 19 -11.78 8.41 -11.90
CA ASP A 19 -11.51 8.66 -13.31
C ASP A 19 -11.32 7.37 -14.10
N ARG A 20 -11.15 6.23 -13.41
CA ARG A 20 -10.95 4.92 -14.02
C ARG A 20 -11.72 3.83 -13.27
N VAL A 21 -12.33 2.93 -14.04
CA VAL A 21 -12.88 1.67 -13.55
C VAL A 21 -11.99 0.54 -14.03
N PHE A 22 -11.37 -0.19 -13.11
CA PHE A 22 -10.61 -1.39 -13.45
C PHE A 22 -11.55 -2.57 -13.42
N GLY A 23 -11.70 -3.32 -14.52
CA GLY A 23 -12.68 -4.39 -14.52
C GLY A 23 -12.43 -5.52 -15.49
N ASN A 24 -13.02 -6.67 -15.18
CA ASN A 24 -13.24 -7.78 -16.09
C ASN A 24 -14.74 -8.12 -16.00
N PRO A 25 -15.58 -7.51 -16.84
CA PRO A 25 -17.03 -7.63 -16.73
C PRO A 25 -17.51 -8.92 -17.39
N GLY A 26 -18.66 -9.41 -16.93
CA GLY A 26 -19.45 -10.44 -17.61
C GLY A 26 -20.89 -9.98 -17.80
N THR A 27 -21.81 -10.93 -17.95
CA THR A 27 -23.22 -10.66 -18.29
C THR A 27 -23.95 -9.85 -17.21
N THR A 28 -23.58 -10.00 -15.94
CA THR A 28 -24.21 -9.30 -14.81
C THR A 28 -23.87 -7.81 -14.76
N GLU A 29 -22.73 -7.40 -15.31
CA GLU A 29 -22.29 -5.99 -15.34
C GLU A 29 -22.78 -5.24 -16.58
N LEU A 30 -23.47 -5.90 -17.53
CA LEU A 30 -23.95 -5.28 -18.76
C LEU A 30 -24.79 -4.00 -18.54
N PRO A 31 -25.72 -3.92 -17.56
CA PRO A 31 -26.45 -2.69 -17.31
C PRO A 31 -25.55 -1.52 -16.90
N PHE A 32 -24.48 -1.79 -16.14
CA PHE A 32 -23.48 -0.78 -15.77
C PHE A 32 -22.65 -0.34 -16.99
N LEU A 33 -22.22 -1.28 -17.83
CA LEU A 33 -21.48 -0.97 -19.06
C LEU A 33 -22.34 -0.18 -20.06
N ALA A 34 -23.63 -0.51 -20.17
CA ALA A 34 -24.56 0.25 -21.00
C ALA A 34 -24.67 1.70 -20.51
N ALA A 35 -24.86 1.90 -19.20
CA ALA A 35 -24.88 3.24 -18.60
C ALA A 35 -23.56 4.00 -18.83
N LEU A 36 -22.41 3.31 -18.77
CA LEU A 36 -21.11 3.93 -19.06
C LEU A 36 -21.01 4.36 -20.53
N SER A 37 -21.51 3.53 -21.45
CA SER A 37 -21.57 3.85 -22.88
C SER A 37 -22.48 5.04 -23.16
N GLU A 38 -23.62 5.13 -22.49
CA GLU A 38 -24.55 6.26 -22.57
C GLU A 38 -23.94 7.56 -22.03
N ALA A 39 -23.13 7.49 -20.97
CA ALA A 39 -22.42 8.63 -20.40
C ALA A 39 -21.27 9.15 -21.29
N ALA A 40 -20.93 8.44 -22.37
CA ALA A 40 -19.90 8.81 -23.34
C ALA A 40 -18.60 9.30 -22.68
N HIS A 41 -18.19 10.56 -22.94
CA HIS A 41 -16.93 11.13 -22.45
C HIS A 41 -17.00 11.69 -21.02
N ASP A 42 -18.19 11.69 -20.40
CA ASP A 42 -18.40 12.22 -19.05
C ASP A 42 -18.26 11.14 -17.95
N GLY A 43 -18.07 9.88 -18.34
CA GLY A 43 -17.84 8.73 -17.45
C GLY A 43 -16.35 8.43 -17.21
N PRO A 44 -16.02 7.63 -16.18
CA PRO A 44 -14.66 7.14 -15.98
C PRO A 44 -14.20 6.23 -17.12
N GLU A 45 -12.90 6.22 -17.41
CA GLU A 45 -12.30 5.32 -18.39
C GLU A 45 -12.41 3.86 -17.90
N TYR A 46 -12.93 2.96 -18.74
CA TYR A 46 -12.98 1.53 -18.40
C TYR A 46 -11.68 0.83 -18.81
N VAL A 47 -10.87 0.45 -17.83
CA VAL A 47 -9.64 -0.31 -18.02
C VAL A 47 -9.96 -1.81 -17.95
N LEU A 48 -10.18 -2.39 -19.13
CA LEU A 48 -10.46 -3.82 -19.29
C LEU A 48 -9.20 -4.65 -19.02
N GLY A 49 -9.25 -5.54 -18.04
CA GLY A 49 -8.22 -6.54 -17.79
C GLY A 49 -8.64 -7.94 -18.27
N VAL A 50 -7.66 -8.76 -18.65
CA VAL A 50 -7.89 -10.14 -19.15
C VAL A 50 -8.13 -11.18 -18.03
N HIS A 51 -7.95 -10.79 -16.77
CA HIS A 51 -8.15 -11.64 -15.59
C HIS A 51 -8.38 -10.77 -14.34
N GLU A 52 -9.26 -11.19 -13.43
CA GLU A 52 -9.68 -10.41 -12.25
C GLU A 52 -8.51 -10.15 -11.29
N GLY A 53 -7.61 -11.11 -11.11
CA GLY A 53 -6.39 -10.90 -10.32
C GLY A 53 -5.53 -9.75 -10.83
N SER A 54 -5.39 -9.61 -12.17
CA SER A 54 -4.65 -8.50 -12.78
C SER A 54 -5.39 -7.19 -12.64
N VAL A 55 -6.72 -7.20 -12.78
CA VAL A 55 -7.59 -6.05 -12.56
C VAL A 55 -7.41 -5.48 -11.15
N VAL A 56 -7.49 -6.34 -10.12
CA VAL A 56 -7.33 -5.90 -8.73
C VAL A 56 -5.91 -5.39 -8.48
N ALA A 57 -4.88 -6.03 -9.05
CA ALA A 57 -3.49 -5.58 -8.91
C ALA A 57 -3.24 -4.22 -9.58
N MET A 58 -3.84 -3.95 -10.75
CA MET A 58 -3.78 -2.63 -11.40
C MET A 58 -4.45 -1.57 -10.52
N ALA A 59 -5.63 -1.86 -9.97
CA ALA A 59 -6.33 -0.94 -9.09
C ALA A 59 -5.54 -0.68 -7.79
N ASP A 60 -4.92 -1.70 -7.19
CA ASP A 60 -4.05 -1.57 -6.03
C ASP A 60 -2.87 -0.63 -6.32
N GLY A 61 -2.15 -0.87 -7.41
CA GLY A 61 -1.04 -0.02 -7.85
C GLY A 61 -1.48 1.41 -8.16
N TYR A 62 -2.63 1.58 -8.82
CA TYR A 62 -3.20 2.89 -9.14
C TYR A 62 -3.53 3.69 -7.89
N ALA A 63 -4.24 3.08 -6.93
CA ALA A 63 -4.61 3.74 -5.68
C ALA A 63 -3.37 4.15 -4.87
N ARG A 64 -2.35 3.29 -4.81
CA ARG A 64 -1.08 3.58 -4.11
C ARG A 64 -0.26 4.68 -4.80
N GLY A 65 -0.21 4.69 -6.11
CA GLY A 65 0.52 5.70 -6.88
C GLY A 65 -0.13 7.08 -6.80
N THR A 66 -1.46 7.13 -6.87
CA THR A 66 -2.23 8.39 -6.86
C THR A 66 -2.60 8.88 -5.47
N GLY A 67 -2.61 8.01 -4.46
CA GLY A 67 -3.14 8.31 -3.13
C GLY A 67 -4.67 8.45 -3.08
N ARG A 68 -5.38 7.97 -4.12
CA ARG A 68 -6.84 8.10 -4.28
C ARG A 68 -7.50 6.72 -4.22
N PRO A 69 -8.76 6.62 -3.77
CA PRO A 69 -9.48 5.35 -3.85
C PRO A 69 -9.65 4.91 -5.32
N ALA A 70 -9.48 3.62 -5.58
CA ALA A 70 -9.74 3.02 -6.89
C ALA A 70 -11.04 2.22 -6.90
N PHE A 71 -11.73 2.22 -8.04
CA PHE A 71 -12.96 1.46 -8.24
C PHE A 71 -12.71 0.22 -9.10
N VAL A 72 -13.21 -0.93 -8.65
CA VAL A 72 -13.01 -2.23 -9.29
C VAL A 72 -14.36 -2.87 -9.62
N SER A 73 -14.54 -3.29 -10.86
CA SER A 73 -15.72 -4.02 -11.34
C SER A 73 -15.35 -5.47 -11.71
N LEU A 74 -15.67 -6.41 -10.84
CA LEU A 74 -15.47 -7.85 -11.05
C LEU A 74 -16.76 -8.52 -11.52
N HIS A 75 -16.63 -9.72 -12.09
CA HIS A 75 -17.77 -10.54 -12.48
C HIS A 75 -18.09 -11.59 -11.41
N ILE A 76 -19.33 -11.61 -10.90
CA ILE A 76 -19.97 -12.67 -10.09
C ILE A 76 -19.07 -13.48 -9.12
N ALA A 77 -19.50 -14.68 -8.70
CA ALA A 77 -18.80 -15.50 -7.71
C ALA A 77 -17.44 -15.97 -8.24
N ALA A 78 -17.39 -16.44 -9.50
CA ALA A 78 -16.18 -16.97 -10.11
C ALA A 78 -15.11 -15.88 -10.35
N GLY A 79 -15.50 -14.73 -10.89
CA GLY A 79 -14.55 -13.63 -11.10
C GLY A 79 -14.15 -12.96 -9.78
N LEU A 80 -15.07 -12.83 -8.81
CA LEU A 80 -14.69 -12.46 -7.44
C LEU A 80 -13.62 -13.40 -6.90
N ALA A 81 -13.82 -14.73 -7.00
CA ALA A 81 -12.86 -15.72 -6.56
C ALA A 81 -11.49 -15.58 -7.24
N ASN A 82 -11.46 -15.31 -8.55
CA ASN A 82 -10.22 -15.02 -9.29
C ASN A 82 -9.52 -13.73 -8.79
N GLY A 83 -10.28 -12.75 -8.30
CA GLY A 83 -9.79 -11.49 -7.75
C GLY A 83 -9.37 -11.53 -6.27
N LEU A 84 -9.78 -12.56 -5.51
CA LEU A 84 -9.62 -12.61 -4.04
C LEU A 84 -8.17 -12.46 -3.58
N ILE A 85 -7.21 -13.06 -4.30
CA ILE A 85 -5.79 -12.95 -3.97
C ILE A 85 -5.34 -11.48 -4.01
N GLY A 86 -5.77 -10.73 -5.03
CA GLY A 86 -5.49 -9.31 -5.13
C GLY A 86 -6.12 -8.51 -3.99
N LEU A 87 -7.34 -8.87 -3.58
CA LEU A 87 -8.03 -8.20 -2.47
C LEU A 87 -7.35 -8.45 -1.12
N LEU A 88 -6.87 -9.67 -0.87
CA LEU A 88 -6.06 -9.99 0.30
C LEU A 88 -4.79 -9.14 0.35
N ASN A 89 -4.14 -8.95 -0.81
CA ASN A 89 -2.94 -8.12 -0.92
C ASN A 89 -3.24 -6.64 -0.67
N ALA A 90 -4.32 -6.12 -1.27
CA ALA A 90 -4.78 -4.75 -1.06
C ALA A 90 -5.17 -4.50 0.41
N ARG A 91 -5.83 -5.47 1.06
CA ARG A 91 -6.16 -5.39 2.50
C ARG A 91 -4.92 -5.36 3.36
N ARG A 92 -3.92 -6.19 3.07
CA ARG A 92 -2.63 -6.18 3.78
C ARG A 92 -1.88 -4.87 3.54
N SER A 93 -1.96 -4.33 2.33
CA SER A 93 -1.31 -3.08 1.95
C SER A 93 -2.12 -1.84 2.36
N ARG A 94 -3.23 -2.02 3.10
CA ARG A 94 -4.16 -0.96 3.51
C ARG A 94 -4.61 -0.07 2.34
N THR A 95 -4.80 -0.63 1.15
CA THR A 95 -5.12 0.14 -0.06
C THR A 95 -6.64 0.41 -0.16
N PRO A 96 -7.06 1.67 -0.36
CA PRO A 96 -8.48 2.03 -0.45
C PRO A 96 -9.07 1.59 -1.80
N LEU A 97 -9.73 0.44 -1.83
CA LEU A 97 -10.47 -0.03 -3.01
C LEU A 97 -11.97 -0.07 -2.71
N VAL A 98 -12.78 0.32 -3.68
CA VAL A 98 -14.22 0.02 -3.70
C VAL A 98 -14.46 -0.98 -4.81
N VAL A 99 -14.98 -2.16 -4.45
CA VAL A 99 -15.07 -3.31 -5.33
C VAL A 99 -16.51 -3.72 -5.46
N THR A 100 -17.01 -3.80 -6.69
CA THR A 100 -18.31 -4.37 -6.99
C THR A 100 -18.12 -5.69 -7.72
N ALA A 101 -18.96 -6.68 -7.41
CA ALA A 101 -19.21 -7.80 -8.31
C ALA A 101 -20.70 -7.87 -8.60
N GLY A 102 -21.07 -8.07 -9.87
CA GLY A 102 -22.45 -8.26 -10.23
C GLY A 102 -22.97 -9.59 -9.70
N GLN A 103 -24.25 -9.63 -9.34
CA GLN A 103 -24.95 -10.82 -8.90
C GLN A 103 -26.05 -11.16 -9.91
N GLN A 104 -26.45 -12.45 -9.94
CA GLN A 104 -27.60 -12.91 -10.72
C GLN A 104 -28.88 -12.15 -10.35
N ASP A 105 -29.87 -12.24 -11.26
CA ASP A 105 -31.19 -11.65 -11.07
C ASP A 105 -31.85 -12.23 -9.81
N ARG A 106 -32.22 -11.38 -8.85
CA ARG A 106 -32.77 -11.87 -7.57
C ARG A 106 -34.00 -12.77 -7.74
N ARG A 107 -34.78 -12.59 -8.81
CA ARG A 107 -36.03 -13.32 -9.08
C ARG A 107 -35.80 -14.79 -9.41
N HIS A 108 -34.60 -15.19 -9.83
CA HIS A 108 -34.29 -16.59 -10.12
C HIS A 108 -33.25 -17.22 -9.19
N LEU A 109 -32.74 -16.52 -8.17
CA LEU A 109 -31.69 -17.05 -7.27
C LEU A 109 -32.08 -18.38 -6.60
N GLN A 110 -33.36 -18.57 -6.26
CA GLN A 110 -33.86 -19.82 -5.66
C GLN A 110 -33.90 -21.02 -6.64
N GLN A 111 -33.70 -20.77 -7.93
CA GLN A 111 -33.62 -21.80 -8.96
C GLN A 111 -32.18 -22.27 -9.20
N ASP A 112 -31.23 -21.83 -8.38
CA ASP A 112 -29.80 -22.12 -8.49
C ASP A 112 -29.24 -21.81 -9.91
N PRO A 113 -29.36 -20.55 -10.36
CA PRO A 113 -28.96 -20.16 -11.70
C PRO A 113 -27.43 -20.28 -11.84
N MET A 114 -26.99 -20.61 -13.05
CA MET A 114 -25.56 -20.76 -13.34
C MET A 114 -24.76 -19.52 -12.90
N LEU A 115 -23.57 -19.76 -12.36
CA LEU A 115 -22.66 -18.74 -11.84
C LEU A 115 -23.12 -18.00 -10.58
N SER A 116 -24.30 -18.30 -10.01
CA SER A 116 -24.68 -17.77 -8.69
C SER A 116 -23.83 -18.36 -7.56
N GLY A 117 -23.83 -17.68 -6.41
CA GLY A 117 -23.08 -18.11 -5.24
C GLY A 117 -23.08 -17.08 -4.11
N ASP A 118 -22.46 -17.45 -2.99
CA ASP A 118 -22.30 -16.58 -1.82
C ASP A 118 -21.13 -15.59 -2.01
N LEU A 119 -21.41 -14.48 -2.70
CA LEU A 119 -20.43 -13.40 -2.91
C LEU A 119 -19.96 -12.79 -1.58
N ILE A 120 -20.83 -12.70 -0.58
CA ILE A 120 -20.51 -12.08 0.71
C ILE A 120 -19.56 -12.96 1.50
N GLY A 121 -19.85 -14.25 1.62
CA GLY A 121 -18.97 -15.21 2.27
C GLY A 121 -17.61 -15.30 1.58
N LEU A 122 -17.56 -15.24 0.24
CA LEU A 122 -16.31 -15.19 -0.52
C LEU A 122 -15.49 -13.92 -0.25
N ALA A 123 -16.12 -12.74 -0.26
CA ALA A 123 -15.43 -11.47 -0.13
C ALA A 123 -14.97 -11.17 1.30
N THR A 124 -15.77 -11.54 2.30
CA THR A 124 -15.62 -11.11 3.71
C THR A 124 -14.19 -11.24 4.27
N PRO A 125 -13.45 -12.34 4.04
CA PRO A 125 -12.08 -12.49 4.55
C PRO A 125 -11.09 -11.45 3.98
N ALA A 126 -11.37 -10.95 2.76
CA ALA A 126 -10.48 -10.10 2.00
C ALA A 126 -10.85 -8.61 2.06
N VAL A 127 -11.96 -8.22 2.71
CA VAL A 127 -12.46 -6.83 2.71
C VAL A 127 -12.84 -6.29 4.09
N LYS A 128 -12.88 -4.96 4.23
CA LYS A 128 -13.20 -4.25 5.49
C LYS A 128 -14.67 -4.35 5.84
N ALA A 129 -15.50 -4.27 4.82
CA ALA A 129 -16.93 -4.48 4.89
C ALA A 129 -17.38 -5.05 3.55
N ALA A 130 -18.42 -5.86 3.61
CA ALA A 130 -19.13 -6.38 2.46
C ALA A 130 -20.59 -5.94 2.58
N TYR A 131 -21.18 -5.49 1.47
CA TYR A 131 -22.59 -5.12 1.39
C TYR A 131 -23.27 -6.01 0.35
N ASP A 132 -24.42 -6.57 0.70
CA ASP A 132 -25.28 -7.23 -0.27
C ASP A 132 -26.46 -6.32 -0.58
N ILE A 133 -26.53 -5.84 -1.82
CA ILE A 133 -27.51 -4.82 -2.19
C ILE A 133 -28.82 -5.50 -2.56
N GLN A 134 -29.86 -5.18 -1.79
CA GLN A 134 -31.18 -5.79 -1.93
C GLN A 134 -32.21 -4.84 -2.54
N HIS A 135 -31.97 -3.54 -2.62
CA HIS A 135 -32.88 -2.60 -3.28
C HIS A 135 -32.11 -1.55 -4.07
N ALA A 136 -32.67 -1.10 -5.19
CA ALA A 136 -32.06 -0.09 -6.03
C ALA A 136 -31.80 1.22 -5.28
N GLN A 137 -32.70 1.59 -4.36
CA GLN A 137 -32.63 2.79 -3.53
C GLN A 137 -31.49 2.74 -2.50
N ASP A 138 -31.03 1.55 -2.12
CA ASP A 138 -29.95 1.38 -1.14
C ASP A 138 -28.57 1.55 -1.80
N LEU A 139 -28.45 1.28 -3.10
CA LEU A 139 -27.18 1.25 -3.82
C LEU A 139 -26.40 2.58 -3.72
N PRO A 140 -27.00 3.76 -3.98
CA PRO A 140 -26.26 5.03 -3.89
C PRO A 140 -25.69 5.30 -2.50
N LEU A 141 -26.47 5.03 -1.45
CA LEU A 141 -26.05 5.23 -0.06
C LEU A 141 -24.96 4.23 0.35
N ALA A 142 -25.12 2.96 -0.02
CA ALA A 142 -24.13 1.92 0.24
C ALA A 142 -22.80 2.25 -0.45
N LEU A 143 -22.84 2.74 -1.69
CA LEU A 143 -21.64 3.10 -2.45
C LEU A 143 -20.92 4.31 -1.82
N ARG A 144 -21.62 5.38 -1.43
CA ARG A 144 -21.03 6.50 -0.67
C ARG A 144 -20.37 6.04 0.62
N ARG A 145 -21.04 5.15 1.37
CA ARG A 145 -20.50 4.56 2.60
C ARG A 145 -19.26 3.72 2.31
N ALA A 146 -19.23 2.98 1.21
CA ALA A 146 -18.10 2.17 0.81
C ALA A 146 -16.86 3.02 0.51
N PHE A 147 -17.00 4.12 -0.24
CA PHE A 147 -15.89 5.07 -0.44
C PHE A 147 -15.39 5.67 0.87
N ALA A 148 -16.31 6.14 1.74
CA ALA A 148 -15.93 6.68 3.04
C ALA A 148 -15.26 5.64 3.95
N LEU A 149 -15.67 4.36 3.88
CA LEU A 149 -15.02 3.27 4.62
C LEU A 149 -13.67 2.90 4.03
N ALA A 150 -13.52 2.87 2.71
CA ALA A 150 -12.29 2.44 2.05
C ALA A 150 -11.10 3.30 2.46
N VAL A 151 -11.30 4.63 2.58
CA VAL A 151 -10.25 5.59 2.94
C VAL A 151 -10.05 5.79 4.45
N ARG A 152 -11.03 5.45 5.28
CA ARG A 152 -10.92 5.62 6.74
C ARG A 152 -9.84 4.70 7.33
N PRO A 153 -8.93 5.19 8.18
CA PRO A 153 -7.93 4.34 8.84
C PRO A 153 -8.54 3.18 9.65
N PRO A 154 -7.95 1.97 9.62
CA PRO A 154 -6.97 1.54 8.62
C PRO A 154 -7.63 1.46 7.23
N ALA A 155 -7.07 2.11 6.22
CA ALA A 155 -7.62 2.05 4.85
C ALA A 155 -7.61 0.61 4.31
N GLY A 156 -8.45 0.32 3.31
CA GLY A 156 -8.56 -1.03 2.77
C GLY A 156 -9.76 -1.23 1.83
N PRO A 157 -9.87 -2.42 1.21
CA PRO A 157 -10.93 -2.72 0.25
C PRO A 157 -12.31 -2.84 0.92
N VAL A 158 -13.36 -2.39 0.25
CA VAL A 158 -14.78 -2.55 0.62
C VAL A 158 -15.52 -3.16 -0.56
N PHE A 159 -16.35 -4.16 -0.31
CA PHE A 159 -17.03 -4.94 -1.34
C PHE A 159 -18.54 -4.67 -1.36
N LEU A 160 -19.14 -4.66 -2.56
CA LEU A 160 -20.57 -4.66 -2.77
C LEU A 160 -20.96 -5.75 -3.79
N SER A 161 -21.87 -6.63 -3.40
CA SER A 161 -22.60 -7.54 -4.29
C SER A 161 -23.78 -6.76 -4.88
N VAL A 162 -23.83 -6.63 -6.20
CA VAL A 162 -24.83 -5.80 -6.90
C VAL A 162 -25.61 -6.64 -7.92
N PRO A 163 -26.85 -7.05 -7.62
CA PRO A 163 -27.69 -7.79 -8.57
C PRO A 163 -27.96 -7.03 -9.87
N MET A 164 -27.90 -7.73 -10.99
CA MET A 164 -28.06 -7.14 -12.32
C MET A 164 -29.45 -6.53 -12.55
N ASP A 165 -30.49 -7.11 -11.92
CA ASP A 165 -31.86 -6.61 -12.03
C ASP A 165 -31.97 -5.20 -11.43
N LEU A 166 -31.30 -4.94 -10.30
CA LEU A 166 -31.29 -3.62 -9.66
C LEU A 166 -30.68 -2.53 -10.55
N LEU A 167 -29.62 -2.86 -11.28
CA LEU A 167 -28.98 -1.90 -12.19
C LEU A 167 -29.81 -1.64 -13.45
N ALA A 168 -30.63 -2.62 -13.86
CA ALA A 168 -31.51 -2.54 -15.01
C ALA A 168 -32.89 -1.94 -14.68
N GLU A 169 -33.24 -1.80 -13.39
CA GLU A 169 -34.51 -1.23 -12.97
C GLU A 169 -34.71 0.20 -13.50
N ASN A 170 -35.87 0.45 -14.09
CA ASN A 170 -36.29 1.79 -14.50
C ASN A 170 -37.00 2.49 -13.33
N THR A 171 -36.24 2.74 -12.26
CA THR A 171 -36.70 3.49 -11.08
C THR A 171 -35.81 4.71 -10.87
N GLU A 172 -36.40 5.76 -10.32
CA GLU A 172 -35.63 6.90 -9.81
C GLU A 172 -35.03 6.56 -8.44
N VAL A 173 -33.74 6.86 -8.26
CA VAL A 173 -33.04 6.80 -6.99
C VAL A 173 -32.35 8.13 -6.69
N ASP A 174 -32.29 8.47 -5.41
CA ASP A 174 -31.58 9.67 -4.95
C ASP A 174 -30.09 9.41 -4.81
N VAL A 175 -29.27 10.36 -5.27
CA VAL A 175 -27.82 10.32 -5.08
C VAL A 175 -27.47 11.14 -3.83
N PRO A 176 -27.01 10.50 -2.73
CA PRO A 176 -26.61 11.25 -1.55
C PRO A 176 -25.37 12.11 -1.85
N ALA A 177 -25.37 13.32 -1.30
CA ALA A 177 -24.23 14.22 -1.40
C ALA A 177 -22.98 13.63 -0.73
N ARG A 178 -21.81 13.92 -1.31
CA ARG A 178 -20.53 13.57 -0.70
C ARG A 178 -20.33 14.37 0.58
N THR A 179 -19.96 13.70 1.67
CA THR A 179 -19.55 14.34 2.92
C THR A 179 -18.03 14.33 3.03
N PRO A 180 -17.34 15.47 2.90
CA PRO A 180 -15.90 15.54 3.15
C PRO A 180 -15.60 15.17 4.60
N THR A 181 -14.72 14.19 4.82
CA THR A 181 -14.26 13.84 6.17
C THR A 181 -12.93 14.56 6.42
N PRO A 182 -12.81 15.41 7.45
CA PRO A 182 -11.54 16.01 7.79
C PRO A 182 -10.53 14.93 8.21
N PRO A 183 -9.23 15.11 7.93
CA PRO A 183 -8.22 14.19 8.42
C PRO A 183 -8.24 14.18 9.97
N PRO A 184 -7.92 13.04 10.61
CA PRO A 184 -7.80 12.99 12.06
C PRO A 184 -6.78 14.02 12.56
N GLY A 185 -7.00 14.55 13.76
CA GLY A 185 -6.05 15.43 14.43
C GLY A 185 -4.79 14.70 14.93
N PRO A 186 -3.84 15.43 15.54
CA PRO A 186 -2.73 14.81 16.26
C PRO A 186 -3.24 13.95 17.40
N ALA A 187 -2.51 12.88 17.72
CA ALA A 187 -2.84 12.00 18.83
C ALA A 187 -2.82 12.76 20.16
N PRO A 188 -3.77 12.50 21.07
CA PRO A 188 -3.67 13.01 22.44
C PRO A 188 -2.51 12.33 23.18
N GLY A 189 -1.94 13.00 24.19
CA GLY A 189 -0.91 12.43 25.07
C GLY A 189 0.51 12.44 24.50
N LEU A 190 0.78 13.21 23.46
CA LEU A 190 2.11 13.36 22.85
C LEU A 190 3.16 13.91 23.83
N GLU A 191 2.73 14.64 24.86
CA GLU A 191 3.60 15.13 25.94
C GLU A 191 4.27 13.98 26.68
N ARG A 192 3.55 12.88 26.93
CA ARG A 192 4.10 11.68 27.57
C ARG A 192 5.12 11.00 26.67
N ALA A 193 4.84 10.89 25.38
CA ALA A 193 5.79 10.36 24.41
C ALA A 193 7.06 11.23 24.31
N ALA A 194 6.91 12.54 24.28
CA ALA A 194 8.03 13.48 24.25
C ALA A 194 8.90 13.39 25.52
N LEU A 195 8.30 13.17 26.69
CA LEU A 195 9.04 12.92 27.93
C LEU A 195 9.86 11.62 27.86
N LEU A 196 9.25 10.53 27.42
CA LEU A 196 9.92 9.23 27.31
C LEU A 196 11.06 9.24 26.28
N LEU A 197 10.80 9.79 25.10
CA LEU A 197 11.77 9.86 24.01
C LEU A 197 12.84 10.93 24.26
N GLY A 198 12.50 12.04 24.89
CA GLY A 198 13.44 13.12 25.20
C GLY A 198 14.47 12.74 26.27
N ALA A 199 14.09 11.90 27.24
CA ALA A 199 14.98 11.37 28.27
C ALA A 199 15.90 10.24 27.78
N ALA A 200 15.64 9.68 26.60
CA ALA A 200 16.40 8.56 26.04
C ALA A 200 17.83 8.99 25.68
N ALA A 201 18.83 8.17 26.04
CA ALA A 201 20.21 8.40 25.66
C ALA A 201 20.49 7.91 24.23
N ARG A 202 19.81 6.82 23.81
CA ARG A 202 19.96 6.15 22.51
C ARG A 202 18.59 5.89 21.88
N PRO A 203 17.86 6.93 21.47
CA PRO A 203 16.53 6.76 20.87
C PRO A 203 16.62 6.15 19.46
N ALA A 204 15.61 5.35 19.11
CA ALA A 204 15.39 4.83 17.78
C ALA A 204 13.94 5.06 17.30
N ILE A 205 13.75 4.97 15.98
CA ILE A 205 12.44 4.98 15.34
C ILE A 205 12.34 3.75 14.45
N VAL A 206 11.19 3.07 14.50
CA VAL A 206 10.78 2.09 13.50
C VAL A 206 9.71 2.74 12.64
N ALA A 207 10.06 3.05 11.40
CA ALA A 207 9.20 3.66 10.41
C ALA A 207 8.41 2.57 9.66
N GLY A 208 7.10 2.52 9.89
CA GLY A 208 6.19 1.61 9.20
C GLY A 208 5.57 2.21 7.96
N ASP A 209 4.93 1.34 7.15
CA ASP A 209 4.34 1.72 5.85
C ASP A 209 3.21 2.76 5.98
N GLY A 210 2.61 2.92 7.17
CA GLY A 210 1.68 4.02 7.45
C GLY A 210 2.31 5.39 7.23
N VAL A 211 3.62 5.55 7.49
CA VAL A 211 4.32 6.83 7.30
C VAL A 211 4.33 7.24 5.83
N GLY A 212 4.65 6.32 4.93
CA GLY A 212 4.61 6.57 3.49
C GLY A 212 3.19 6.77 2.97
N ARG A 213 2.23 5.97 3.43
CA ARG A 213 0.83 6.03 2.97
C ARG A 213 0.09 7.30 3.39
N GLU A 214 0.41 7.86 4.56
CA GLU A 214 -0.20 9.09 5.08
C GLU A 214 0.62 10.35 4.78
N ASP A 215 1.60 10.28 3.87
CA ASP A 215 2.49 11.39 3.50
C ASP A 215 3.21 12.03 4.71
N ALA A 216 3.59 11.21 5.69
CA ALA A 216 4.18 11.64 6.95
C ALA A 216 5.72 11.57 6.97
N VAL A 217 6.37 11.29 5.83
CA VAL A 217 7.83 11.10 5.73
C VAL A 217 8.59 12.35 6.19
N ALA A 218 8.17 13.54 5.75
CA ALA A 218 8.83 14.79 6.14
C ALA A 218 8.71 15.06 7.64
N ALA A 219 7.53 14.79 8.22
CA ALA A 219 7.29 14.92 9.65
C ALA A 219 8.15 13.93 10.46
N LEU A 220 8.29 12.69 9.96
CA LEU A 220 9.15 11.68 10.57
C LEU A 220 10.64 12.10 10.55
N VAL A 221 11.12 12.64 9.41
CA VAL A 221 12.49 13.19 9.30
C VAL A 221 12.73 14.27 10.33
N ALA A 222 11.87 15.28 10.40
CA ALA A 222 12.00 16.36 11.37
C ALA A 222 11.99 15.84 12.82
N THR A 223 11.14 14.86 13.12
CA THR A 223 11.06 14.22 14.45
C THR A 223 12.34 13.46 14.78
N ALA A 224 12.88 12.70 13.82
CA ALA A 224 14.11 11.94 13.97
C ALA A 224 15.31 12.87 14.24
N GLU A 225 15.42 13.97 13.49
CA GLU A 225 16.46 14.98 13.65
C GLU A 225 16.35 15.70 15.00
N ALA A 226 15.13 16.03 15.46
CA ALA A 226 14.90 16.74 16.71
C ALA A 226 15.45 16.01 17.94
N CYS A 227 15.46 14.68 17.94
CA CYS A 227 15.98 13.86 19.04
C CYS A 227 17.27 13.09 18.70
N GLY A 228 17.73 13.16 17.44
CA GLY A 228 18.85 12.40 16.91
C GLY A 228 18.61 10.88 16.93
N ALA A 229 17.38 10.44 16.68
CA ALA A 229 16.99 9.04 16.73
C ALA A 229 17.38 8.28 15.45
N VAL A 230 17.97 7.09 15.62
CA VAL A 230 18.31 6.21 14.50
C VAL A 230 17.03 5.58 13.94
N VAL A 231 16.86 5.60 12.63
CA VAL A 231 15.63 5.16 11.97
C VAL A 231 15.83 3.84 11.23
N HIS A 232 15.02 2.86 11.56
CA HIS A 232 14.88 1.61 10.83
C HIS A 232 13.57 1.59 10.06
N HIS A 233 13.54 0.99 8.88
CA HIS A 233 12.27 0.59 8.27
C HIS A 233 11.72 -0.66 8.97
N GLN A 234 10.40 -0.76 9.04
CA GLN A 234 9.73 -1.99 9.49
C GLN A 234 10.11 -3.18 8.60
N PRO A 235 10.02 -4.42 9.11
CA PRO A 235 10.21 -5.61 8.29
C PRO A 235 9.25 -5.62 7.10
N MET A 236 9.76 -6.04 5.94
CA MET A 236 8.97 -6.22 4.71
C MET A 236 8.17 -4.99 4.28
N SER A 237 8.79 -3.82 4.45
CA SER A 237 8.24 -2.53 4.05
C SER A 237 7.84 -2.50 2.57
N ASP A 238 6.65 -1.98 2.27
CA ASP A 238 6.14 -1.80 0.90
C ASP A 238 6.07 -0.34 0.44
N CYS A 239 6.53 0.59 1.29
CA CYS A 239 6.62 2.02 1.04
C CYS A 239 8.02 2.58 1.37
N LEU A 240 8.34 3.77 0.84
CA LEU A 240 9.50 4.54 1.28
C LEU A 240 9.17 5.38 2.51
N ASN A 241 9.42 4.82 3.69
CA ASN A 241 9.02 5.45 4.96
C ASN A 241 10.04 6.43 5.54
N PHE A 242 11.27 6.42 5.01
CA PHE A 242 12.35 7.31 5.42
C PHE A 242 13.42 7.37 4.31
N PRO A 243 14.06 8.53 4.04
CA PRO A 243 15.07 8.63 2.99
C PRO A 243 16.29 7.74 3.28
N THR A 244 16.58 6.80 2.38
CA THR A 244 17.62 5.77 2.60
C THR A 244 19.05 6.29 2.53
N THR A 245 19.25 7.53 2.07
CA THR A 245 20.54 8.23 2.06
C THR A 245 20.73 9.15 3.27
N HIS A 246 19.75 9.21 4.17
CA HIS A 246 19.81 10.10 5.32
C HIS A 246 20.77 9.55 6.38
N PRO A 247 21.58 10.40 7.07
CA PRO A 247 22.54 9.96 8.10
C PRO A 247 21.96 9.12 9.24
N LEU A 248 20.68 9.31 9.57
CA LEU A 248 19.98 8.56 10.61
C LEU A 248 19.45 7.19 10.14
N TYR A 249 19.50 6.85 8.86
CA TYR A 249 18.94 5.60 8.34
C TYR A 249 19.85 4.41 8.66
N ALA A 250 19.30 3.37 9.29
CA ALA A 250 20.02 2.16 9.71
C ALA A 250 19.53 0.87 9.04
N GLY A 251 18.82 0.98 7.91
CA GLY A 251 18.36 -0.17 7.15
C GLY A 251 16.95 -0.64 7.52
N MET A 252 16.58 -1.79 6.98
CA MET A 252 15.31 -2.45 7.24
C MET A 252 15.50 -3.55 8.28
N LEU A 253 14.59 -3.62 9.25
CA LEU A 253 14.60 -4.70 10.23
C LEU A 253 14.34 -6.07 9.57
N PRO A 254 15.07 -7.13 9.95
CA PRO A 254 14.82 -8.46 9.40
C PRO A 254 13.45 -9.02 9.85
N PRO A 255 12.77 -9.86 9.05
CA PRO A 255 11.44 -10.37 9.37
C PRO A 255 11.49 -11.59 10.31
N ARG A 256 12.20 -11.46 11.43
CA ARG A 256 12.37 -12.46 12.49
C ARG A 256 12.50 -11.78 13.85
N HIS A 257 11.78 -12.26 14.87
CA HIS A 257 11.78 -11.64 16.19
C HIS A 257 13.17 -11.60 16.84
N ASP A 258 13.96 -12.67 16.73
CA ASP A 258 15.30 -12.71 17.32
C ASP A 258 16.26 -11.68 16.69
N ALA A 259 16.18 -11.51 15.38
CA ALA A 259 16.98 -10.54 14.65
C ALA A 259 16.52 -9.10 14.92
N ILE A 260 15.21 -8.86 15.01
CA ILE A 260 14.65 -7.56 15.42
C ILE A 260 15.12 -7.21 16.83
N ARG A 261 15.03 -8.16 17.76
CA ARG A 261 15.47 -7.99 19.15
C ARG A 261 16.94 -7.64 19.22
N LYS A 262 17.78 -8.33 18.44
CA LYS A 262 19.22 -8.05 18.34
C LYS A 262 19.49 -6.66 17.76
N ALA A 263 18.76 -6.27 16.72
CA ALA A 263 18.91 -4.95 16.09
C ALA A 263 18.47 -3.81 17.00
N LEU A 264 17.45 -4.03 17.83
CA LEU A 264 16.91 -3.02 18.75
C LEU A 264 17.58 -3.00 20.14
N ALA A 265 18.34 -4.04 20.52
CA ALA A 265 19.02 -4.13 21.81
C ALA A 265 19.96 -2.96 22.16
N PRO A 266 20.63 -2.27 21.21
CA PRO A 266 21.47 -1.12 21.53
C PRO A 266 20.71 0.15 21.94
N TYR A 267 19.39 0.20 21.82
CA TYR A 267 18.57 1.37 22.12
C TYR A 267 17.88 1.26 23.48
N ASP A 268 17.55 2.39 24.08
CA ASP A 268 16.84 2.48 25.37
C ASP A 268 15.38 2.97 25.23
N ALA A 269 15.06 3.66 24.13
CA ALA A 269 13.70 3.96 23.73
C ALA A 269 13.48 3.80 22.22
N VAL A 270 12.29 3.37 21.82
CA VAL A 270 11.87 3.26 20.43
C VAL A 270 10.50 3.90 20.21
N LEU A 271 10.40 4.72 19.17
CA LEU A 271 9.11 5.14 18.59
C LEU A 271 8.78 4.21 17.42
N VAL A 272 7.70 3.44 17.53
CA VAL A 272 7.13 2.66 16.43
C VAL A 272 6.02 3.48 15.81
N ALA A 273 6.25 4.00 14.59
CA ALA A 273 5.34 4.93 13.92
C ALA A 273 4.74 4.28 12.66
N GLY A 274 3.40 4.13 12.63
CA GLY A 274 2.65 3.65 11.47
C GLY A 274 3.00 2.23 11.04
N ALA A 275 3.39 1.37 11.98
CA ALA A 275 3.95 0.05 11.68
C ALA A 275 3.01 -1.09 12.08
N HIS A 276 2.95 -2.12 11.23
CA HIS A 276 2.18 -3.33 11.47
C HIS A 276 2.92 -4.28 12.44
N ALA A 277 3.11 -3.87 13.69
CA ALA A 277 3.61 -4.69 14.80
C ALA A 277 4.64 -5.80 14.43
N PHE A 278 5.63 -5.44 13.61
CA PHE A 278 6.81 -6.22 13.18
C PHE A 278 6.65 -7.44 12.25
N THR A 279 5.44 -7.78 11.79
CA THR A 279 5.13 -8.82 10.77
C THR A 279 6.24 -9.89 10.50
N PRO A 280 6.52 -10.81 11.44
CA PRO A 280 7.56 -11.83 11.22
C PRO A 280 7.17 -12.77 10.08
N HIS A 281 8.14 -13.09 9.21
CA HIS A 281 7.96 -14.08 8.14
C HIS A 281 8.36 -15.49 8.61
N HIS A 282 9.51 -15.59 9.29
CA HIS A 282 9.98 -16.86 9.84
C HIS A 282 9.76 -16.87 11.35
N TYR A 283 9.25 -18.00 11.85
CA TYR A 283 9.12 -18.20 13.28
C TYR A 283 10.49 -18.18 13.96
N SER A 284 10.56 -17.46 15.08
CA SER A 284 11.70 -17.47 16.00
C SER A 284 11.15 -17.29 17.42
N PRO A 285 11.66 -18.04 18.40
CA PRO A 285 11.13 -17.99 19.76
C PRO A 285 11.38 -16.63 20.44
N GLY A 286 10.45 -16.26 21.31
CA GLY A 286 10.50 -15.05 22.13
C GLY A 286 9.98 -13.78 21.43
N PRO A 287 9.84 -12.69 22.20
CA PRO A 287 9.31 -11.42 21.68
C PRO A 287 10.32 -10.71 20.76
N ALA A 288 9.80 -9.90 19.84
CA ALA A 288 10.61 -9.08 18.93
C ALA A 288 11.38 -7.97 19.66
N LEU A 289 10.84 -7.48 20.77
CA LEU A 289 11.41 -6.36 21.51
C LEU A 289 12.34 -6.86 22.63
N PRO A 290 13.50 -6.21 22.83
CA PRO A 290 14.40 -6.53 23.92
C PRO A 290 13.81 -6.10 25.28
N PRO A 291 14.13 -6.82 26.37
CA PRO A 291 13.67 -6.46 27.70
C PRO A 291 14.20 -5.09 28.12
N GLY A 292 13.38 -4.30 28.82
CA GLY A 292 13.74 -2.97 29.33
C GLY A 292 13.69 -1.84 28.30
N LEU A 293 13.38 -2.12 27.03
CA LEU A 293 13.21 -1.09 26.00
C LEU A 293 11.92 -0.30 26.26
N THR A 294 12.03 1.03 26.32
CA THR A 294 10.87 1.91 26.40
C THR A 294 10.22 2.03 25.03
N VAL A 295 8.95 1.64 24.91
CA VAL A 295 8.25 1.60 23.61
C VAL A 295 7.17 2.65 23.58
N VAL A 296 7.22 3.54 22.60
CA VAL A 296 6.13 4.44 22.23
C VAL A 296 5.56 3.95 20.90
N GLN A 297 4.26 3.72 20.82
CA GLN A 297 3.57 3.39 19.57
C GLN A 297 2.70 4.55 19.14
N LEU A 298 2.78 4.91 17.86
CA LEU A 298 1.93 5.89 17.21
C LEU A 298 1.39 5.28 15.93
N ASP A 299 0.07 5.14 15.82
CA ASP A 299 -0.60 4.65 14.61
C ASP A 299 -1.93 5.38 14.39
N SER A 300 -2.40 5.42 13.16
CA SER A 300 -3.76 5.90 12.86
C SER A 300 -4.80 4.80 13.08
N ASP A 301 -4.38 3.54 13.08
CA ASP A 301 -5.19 2.37 13.38
C ASP A 301 -5.13 2.01 14.89
N PRO A 302 -6.23 2.21 15.64
CA PRO A 302 -6.25 1.86 17.06
C PRO A 302 -6.00 0.37 17.32
N HIS A 303 -6.23 -0.52 16.34
CA HIS A 303 -6.02 -1.96 16.51
C HIS A 303 -4.54 -2.38 16.49
N GLU A 304 -3.61 -1.49 16.11
CA GLU A 304 -2.16 -1.79 16.16
C GLU A 304 -1.56 -1.51 17.54
N ILE A 305 -2.17 -0.62 18.32
CA ILE A 305 -1.68 -0.22 19.63
C ILE A 305 -1.80 -1.40 20.61
N GLY A 306 -0.68 -1.80 21.21
CA GLY A 306 -0.65 -2.89 22.18
C GLY A 306 -0.91 -4.29 21.61
N ARG A 307 -1.04 -4.42 20.28
CA ARG A 307 -1.48 -5.67 19.62
C ARG A 307 -0.58 -6.87 19.89
N ASN A 308 0.73 -6.69 19.72
CA ASN A 308 1.72 -7.77 19.83
C ASN A 308 2.66 -7.62 21.03
N PHE A 309 2.76 -6.43 21.61
CA PHE A 309 3.66 -6.11 22.71
C PHE A 309 3.15 -4.88 23.47
N PRO A 310 3.46 -4.76 24.78
CA PRO A 310 3.08 -3.59 25.55
C PRO A 310 3.84 -2.34 25.10
N ALA A 311 3.17 -1.20 25.10
CA ALA A 311 3.76 0.11 24.88
C ALA A 311 3.68 0.95 26.17
N ALA A 312 4.74 1.67 26.49
CA ALA A 312 4.77 2.65 27.58
C ALA A 312 3.88 3.88 27.28
N ALA A 313 3.65 4.16 25.99
CA ALA A 313 2.64 5.09 25.51
C ALA A 313 2.09 4.60 24.17
N GLY A 314 0.78 4.40 24.10
CA GLY A 314 0.05 4.08 22.87
C GLY A 314 -0.72 5.31 22.41
N LEU A 315 -0.47 5.76 21.18
CA LEU A 315 -0.99 7.00 20.62
C LEU A 315 -1.78 6.70 19.36
N VAL A 316 -3.03 7.16 19.31
CA VAL A 316 -3.91 7.02 18.14
C VAL A 316 -4.19 8.40 17.56
N GLY A 317 -3.78 8.63 16.32
CA GLY A 317 -3.98 9.91 15.64
C GLY A 317 -3.31 9.93 14.26
N ALA A 318 -3.55 10.98 13.49
CA ALA A 318 -2.93 11.11 12.16
C ALA A 318 -1.40 11.21 12.29
N LEU A 319 -0.67 10.44 11.49
CA LEU A 319 0.78 10.32 11.64
C LEU A 319 1.50 11.65 11.43
N ALA A 320 1.21 12.35 10.33
CA ALA A 320 1.89 13.60 9.99
C ALA A 320 1.66 14.69 11.06
N ALA A 321 0.41 14.90 11.48
CA ALA A 321 0.06 15.89 12.51
C ALA A 321 0.70 15.55 13.86
N SER A 322 0.64 14.27 14.26
CA SER A 322 1.20 13.79 15.52
C SER A 322 2.73 13.91 15.56
N LEU A 323 3.41 13.53 14.48
CA LEU A 323 4.86 13.63 14.36
C LEU A 323 5.34 15.08 14.34
N ASN A 324 4.65 15.98 13.63
CA ASN A 324 4.98 17.40 13.66
C ASN A 324 4.87 17.98 15.08
N ARG A 325 3.78 17.66 15.79
CA ARG A 325 3.61 18.10 17.18
C ARG A 325 4.64 17.47 18.11
N LEU A 326 4.97 16.20 17.92
CA LEU A 326 6.01 15.52 18.69
C LEU A 326 7.40 16.13 18.46
N CYS A 327 7.71 16.51 17.22
CA CYS A 327 8.94 17.20 16.85
C CYS A 327 9.13 18.50 17.63
N GLU A 328 8.09 19.34 17.70
CA GLU A 328 8.09 20.57 18.52
C GLU A 328 8.41 20.26 19.98
N LEU A 329 7.67 19.32 20.57
CA LEU A 329 7.84 18.93 21.98
C LEU A 329 9.22 18.32 22.29
N LEU A 330 9.85 17.68 21.30
CA LEU A 330 11.19 17.11 21.43
C LEU A 330 12.28 18.17 21.33
N ARG A 331 12.12 19.21 20.50
CA ARG A 331 13.09 20.32 20.42
C ARG A 331 13.23 21.07 21.75
N ASP A 332 12.14 21.17 22.51
CA ASP A 332 12.16 21.78 23.84
C ASP A 332 12.87 20.91 24.91
N ARG A 333 12.94 19.59 24.67
CA ARG A 333 13.44 18.60 25.65
C ARG A 333 14.84 18.10 25.35
N VAL A 334 15.22 18.03 24.09
CA VAL A 334 16.52 17.54 23.65
C VAL A 334 17.38 18.73 23.23
N PRO A 335 18.47 19.03 23.94
CA PRO A 335 19.36 20.12 23.55
C PRO A 335 19.88 19.91 22.13
N ALA A 336 19.86 20.97 21.31
CA ALA A 336 20.23 20.89 19.89
C ALA A 336 21.63 20.29 19.66
N HIS A 337 22.59 20.60 20.53
CA HIS A 337 23.94 20.03 20.45
C HIS A 337 23.96 18.51 20.71
N THR A 338 23.08 18.00 21.58
CA THR A 338 22.95 16.57 21.86
C THR A 338 22.33 15.84 20.67
N ALA A 339 21.26 16.38 20.09
CA ALA A 339 20.64 15.83 18.89
C ALA A 339 21.64 15.80 17.72
N LYS A 340 22.35 16.91 17.48
CA LYS A 340 23.38 17.02 16.43
C LYS A 340 24.49 15.96 16.60
N ALA A 341 25.05 15.83 17.81
CA ALA A 341 26.10 14.84 18.06
C ALA A 341 25.62 13.39 17.85
N ARG A 342 24.33 13.10 18.11
CA ARG A 342 23.74 11.79 17.80
C ARG A 342 23.60 11.57 16.29
N VAL A 343 23.16 12.58 15.54
CA VAL A 343 23.06 12.56 14.07
C VAL A 343 24.43 12.30 13.44
N GLU A 344 25.47 13.01 13.88
CA GLU A 344 26.85 12.84 13.38
C GLU A 344 27.35 11.40 13.60
N ARG A 345 27.24 10.89 14.84
CA ARG A 345 27.62 9.49 15.15
C ARG A 345 26.82 8.46 14.34
N ALA A 346 25.54 8.71 14.08
CA ALA A 346 24.73 7.85 13.23
C ALA A 346 25.17 7.93 11.76
N GLY A 347 25.50 9.12 11.28
CA GLY A 347 25.99 9.37 9.92
C GLY A 347 27.33 8.69 9.62
N GLU A 348 28.24 8.65 10.58
CA GLU A 348 29.50 7.89 10.47
C GLU A 348 29.22 6.40 10.29
N ARG A 349 28.33 5.83 11.12
CA ARG A 349 27.91 4.42 10.99
C ARG A 349 27.22 4.16 9.65
N HIS A 350 26.28 5.01 9.26
CA HIS A 350 25.54 4.92 8.00
C HIS A 350 26.49 4.92 6.80
N THR A 351 27.47 5.84 6.78
CA THR A 351 28.47 5.92 5.72
C THR A 351 29.30 4.62 5.66
N ALA A 352 29.79 4.14 6.80
CA ALA A 352 30.56 2.91 6.87
C ALA A 352 29.74 1.67 6.42
N ASP A 353 28.47 1.58 6.79
CA ASP A 353 27.56 0.51 6.34
C ASP A 353 27.33 0.56 4.83
N ARG A 354 27.10 1.76 4.29
CA ARG A 354 26.91 1.95 2.84
C ARG A 354 28.17 1.56 2.06
N GLU A 355 29.35 1.95 2.53
CA GLU A 355 30.62 1.58 1.91
C GLU A 355 30.88 0.07 1.97
N ARG A 356 30.56 -0.57 3.11
CA ARG A 356 30.62 -2.04 3.23
C ARG A 356 29.70 -2.73 2.24
N ALA A 357 28.43 -2.33 2.17
CA ALA A 357 27.45 -2.90 1.25
C ALA A 357 27.86 -2.66 -0.22
N GLU A 358 28.38 -1.47 -0.54
CA GLU A 358 28.87 -1.15 -1.87
C GLU A 358 30.10 -1.97 -2.25
N SER A 359 31.03 -2.19 -1.32
CA SER A 359 32.25 -2.96 -1.55
C SER A 359 31.95 -4.44 -1.71
N ALA A 360 31.10 -5.03 -0.86
CA ALA A 360 30.66 -6.42 -0.97
C ALA A 360 29.96 -6.72 -2.31
N ALA A 361 29.37 -5.70 -2.92
CA ALA A 361 28.68 -5.79 -4.19
C ALA A 361 29.56 -5.70 -5.44
N ARG A 362 30.77 -5.13 -5.34
CA ARG A 362 31.66 -4.93 -6.51
C ARG A 362 32.12 -6.23 -7.18
N PRO A 363 32.48 -7.31 -6.44
CA PRO A 363 32.92 -8.58 -7.03
C PRO A 363 31.82 -9.35 -7.76
N ALA A 364 30.54 -8.99 -7.57
CA ALA A 364 29.40 -9.62 -8.23
C ALA A 364 29.18 -9.13 -9.67
N ASN A 365 29.96 -8.17 -10.17
CA ASN A 365 29.92 -7.75 -11.57
C ASN A 365 30.66 -8.77 -12.45
N ARG A 366 30.01 -9.89 -12.77
CA ARG A 366 30.47 -10.81 -13.83
C ARG A 366 29.70 -10.55 -15.13
N PRO A 367 30.34 -10.67 -16.30
CA PRO A 367 29.71 -10.36 -17.60
C PRO A 367 28.56 -11.32 -17.94
N ALA A 368 28.63 -12.59 -17.54
CA ALA A 368 27.54 -13.55 -17.71
C ALA A 368 27.68 -14.77 -16.76
N PRO A 369 26.55 -15.33 -16.29
CA PRO A 369 25.23 -14.70 -16.24
C PRO A 369 25.25 -13.47 -15.32
N LEU A 370 24.55 -12.39 -15.69
CA LEU A 370 24.49 -11.15 -14.89
C LEU A 370 23.83 -11.45 -13.55
N PRO A 371 24.52 -11.28 -12.41
CA PRO A 371 23.89 -11.51 -11.12
C PRO A 371 22.77 -10.48 -10.86
N PRO A 372 21.74 -10.83 -10.06
CA PRO A 372 20.58 -9.95 -9.83
C PRO A 372 20.95 -8.57 -9.24
N TRP A 373 22.01 -8.53 -8.43
CA TRP A 373 22.41 -7.34 -7.70
C TRP A 373 22.99 -6.21 -8.59
N PRO A 374 23.93 -6.49 -9.51
CA PRO A 374 24.32 -5.56 -10.57
C PRO A 374 23.14 -4.97 -11.36
N ALA A 375 22.15 -5.79 -11.72
CA ALA A 375 20.95 -5.34 -12.44
C ALA A 375 20.13 -4.36 -11.59
N ALA A 376 19.90 -4.68 -10.32
CA ALA A 376 19.20 -3.79 -9.38
C ALA A 376 19.93 -2.43 -9.22
N LYS A 377 21.27 -2.43 -9.13
CA LYS A 377 22.06 -1.19 -9.01
C LYS A 377 22.01 -0.29 -10.26
N ALA A 378 21.81 -0.87 -11.45
CA ALA A 378 21.78 -0.11 -12.69
C ALA A 378 20.45 0.67 -12.87
N LEU A 379 19.33 0.13 -12.37
CA LEU A 379 17.99 0.68 -12.56
C LEU A 379 17.83 2.13 -12.05
N PRO A 380 18.22 2.49 -10.81
CA PRO A 380 18.13 3.87 -10.33
C PRO A 380 18.97 4.86 -11.15
N ARG A 381 20.11 4.42 -11.69
CA ARG A 381 21.00 5.27 -12.49
C ARG A 381 20.38 5.57 -13.85
N GLY A 382 19.67 4.61 -14.44
CA GLY A 382 18.89 4.79 -15.66
C GLY A 382 17.70 5.73 -15.47
N CYS A 383 16.94 5.57 -14.38
CA CYS A 383 15.76 6.37 -14.10
C CYS A 383 16.07 7.84 -13.76
N ARG A 384 17.27 8.16 -13.25
CA ARG A 384 17.69 9.55 -12.99
C ARG A 384 18.07 10.33 -14.26
N ARG A 385 18.27 9.65 -15.39
CA ARG A 385 18.70 10.26 -16.66
C ARG A 385 17.55 10.70 -17.55
N THR A 386 16.31 10.34 -17.24
CA THR A 386 15.12 10.83 -17.94
C THR A 386 14.65 12.15 -17.32
N PRO A 387 14.67 13.28 -18.06
CA PRO A 387 14.14 14.52 -17.54
C PRO A 387 12.60 14.42 -17.49
N SER A 388 12.02 14.38 -16.29
CA SER A 388 10.59 14.67 -16.11
C SER A 388 10.44 16.15 -15.76
N SER A 389 9.58 16.84 -16.51
CA SER A 389 9.29 18.26 -16.35
C SER A 389 8.50 18.51 -15.06
N SER A 390 9.04 19.42 -14.24
CA SER A 390 8.40 20.23 -13.20
C SER A 390 7.58 19.54 -12.08
N LYS A 391 7.97 19.91 -10.84
CA LYS A 391 7.45 19.57 -9.50
C LYS A 391 7.99 18.26 -8.90
N ARG A 392 8.50 18.39 -7.66
CA ARG A 392 8.96 17.28 -6.81
C ARG A 392 7.94 16.13 -6.88
N PRO A 393 8.34 14.91 -7.28
CA PRO A 393 7.44 13.77 -7.15
C PRO A 393 7.08 13.60 -5.67
N SER A 394 5.79 13.38 -5.39
CA SER A 394 5.34 13.00 -4.06
C SER A 394 6.05 11.71 -3.63
N PRO A 395 6.27 11.48 -2.32
CA PRO A 395 6.91 10.27 -1.82
C PRO A 395 6.26 8.97 -2.33
N SER A 396 4.96 9.00 -2.65
CA SER A 396 4.18 7.88 -3.19
C SER A 396 4.66 7.37 -4.56
N ALA A 397 5.13 8.24 -5.47
CA ALA A 397 5.63 7.84 -6.78
C ALA A 397 6.97 7.08 -6.71
N CYS A 398 7.69 7.22 -5.61
CA CYS A 398 9.01 6.61 -5.43
C CYS A 398 8.94 5.15 -4.94
N CYS A 399 7.78 4.69 -4.46
CA CYS A 399 7.55 3.32 -3.97
C CYS A 399 7.89 2.23 -5.01
N CYS A 400 7.72 2.49 -6.32
CA CYS A 400 8.05 1.52 -7.38
C CYS A 400 9.56 1.39 -7.67
N ALA A 401 10.38 2.39 -7.33
CA ALA A 401 11.83 2.37 -7.59
C ALA A 401 12.65 1.87 -6.39
N ALA A 402 12.07 1.91 -5.18
CA ALA A 402 12.76 1.71 -3.91
C ALA A 402 13.27 0.30 -3.64
N SER A 403 12.68 -0.72 -4.27
CA SER A 403 13.07 -2.13 -4.13
C SER A 403 14.52 -2.40 -4.53
N SER A 404 15.13 -1.49 -5.30
CA SER A 404 16.50 -1.60 -5.80
C SER A 404 17.57 -0.91 -4.94
N ALA A 405 17.17 -0.14 -3.93
CA ALA A 405 18.08 0.63 -3.06
C ALA A 405 18.15 0.09 -1.61
N SER A 406 17.73 -1.16 -1.39
CA SER A 406 17.86 -1.85 -0.11
C SER A 406 19.30 -2.36 0.08
N ASN A 407 20.07 -1.69 0.94
CA ASN A 407 21.43 -2.09 1.33
C ASN A 407 21.41 -3.14 2.46
N ALA A 408 20.73 -4.27 2.25
CA ALA A 408 20.81 -5.41 3.16
C ALA A 408 21.92 -6.39 2.69
N PRO A 409 22.82 -6.86 3.58
CA PRO A 409 23.82 -7.85 3.21
C PRO A 409 23.14 -9.22 3.04
N ALA A 410 23.32 -9.83 1.87
CA ALA A 410 23.05 -11.25 1.60
C ALA A 410 21.64 -11.79 1.97
N ALA A 411 20.59 -10.98 1.86
CA ALA A 411 19.22 -11.50 1.85
C ALA A 411 18.74 -11.63 0.40
N THR A 412 18.29 -12.82 0.04
CA THR A 412 17.58 -13.12 -1.22
C THR A 412 16.49 -12.08 -1.48
N PRO A 413 16.23 -11.69 -2.74
CA PRO A 413 15.10 -10.84 -3.08
C PRO A 413 13.83 -11.56 -2.63
N THR A 414 13.30 -11.13 -1.49
CA THR A 414 12.12 -11.73 -0.88
C THR A 414 10.92 -10.90 -1.33
N PRO A 415 9.91 -11.51 -1.96
CA PRO A 415 8.64 -10.83 -2.17
C PRO A 415 8.12 -10.33 -0.82
N SER A 416 7.53 -9.12 -0.80
CA SER A 416 6.74 -8.64 0.33
C SER A 416 5.74 -9.72 0.77
N ALA A 417 5.37 -9.77 2.06
CA ALA A 417 4.54 -10.85 2.63
C ALA A 417 3.14 -10.96 2.01
N ALA A 418 2.74 -10.00 1.18
CA ALA A 418 1.53 -10.02 0.37
C ALA A 418 1.80 -10.00 -1.14
N ALA A 419 3.03 -10.13 -1.61
CA ALA A 419 3.27 -10.32 -3.03
C ALA A 419 3.05 -11.80 -3.36
N SER A 420 1.80 -12.19 -3.59
CA SER A 420 1.50 -13.42 -4.32
C SER A 420 2.28 -13.39 -5.64
N ALA A 421 2.98 -14.48 -5.99
CA ALA A 421 3.68 -14.57 -7.26
C ALA A 421 2.71 -14.22 -8.41
N GLY A 422 2.95 -13.11 -9.12
CA GLY A 422 2.02 -12.55 -10.11
C GLY A 422 1.44 -11.16 -9.78
N ALA A 423 1.69 -10.61 -8.59
CA ALA A 423 1.20 -9.28 -8.18
C ALA A 423 1.92 -8.09 -8.85
N SER A 424 2.95 -8.33 -9.67
CA SER A 424 3.58 -7.28 -10.48
C SER A 424 2.61 -6.85 -11.59
N ALA A 425 2.18 -5.59 -11.56
CA ALA A 425 1.35 -5.02 -12.63
C ALA A 425 2.01 -5.24 -14.01
N PRO A 426 1.25 -5.61 -15.06
CA PRO A 426 1.80 -5.79 -16.39
C PRO A 426 2.41 -4.48 -16.91
N PRO A 427 3.49 -4.51 -17.71
CA PRO A 427 4.18 -3.30 -18.17
C PRO A 427 3.30 -2.36 -19.02
N SER A 428 2.18 -2.85 -19.57
CA SER A 428 1.17 -2.02 -20.25
C SER A 428 0.28 -1.19 -19.30
N ALA A 429 0.38 -1.39 -17.98
CA ALA A 429 -0.35 -0.63 -16.95
C ALA A 429 0.39 0.65 -16.50
N ALA A 430 1.44 1.07 -17.21
CA ALA A 430 2.05 2.37 -17.00
C ALA A 430 0.99 3.48 -17.27
N PRO A 431 0.84 4.48 -16.39
CA PRO A 431 -0.22 5.47 -16.50
C PRO A 431 -0.12 6.21 -17.85
N SER A 432 -1.16 6.08 -18.68
CA SER A 432 -1.46 7.03 -19.76
C SER A 432 -1.69 8.43 -19.15
N PRO A 433 -1.23 9.51 -19.80
CA PRO A 433 -1.23 10.85 -19.22
C PRO A 433 -2.66 11.34 -18.99
N SER A 434 -3.04 11.47 -17.71
CA SER A 434 -4.19 12.26 -17.28
C SER A 434 -3.74 13.71 -17.06
N PRO A 435 -4.55 14.73 -17.40
CA PRO A 435 -4.19 16.13 -17.18
C PRO A 435 -3.94 16.49 -15.70
N ALA A 436 -4.26 15.60 -14.75
CA ALA A 436 -4.07 15.81 -13.31
C ALA A 436 -2.81 15.16 -12.71
N ALA A 437 -2.07 14.31 -13.44
CA ALA A 437 -0.84 13.68 -12.95
C ALA A 437 0.26 13.70 -14.02
N PRO A 438 1.43 14.34 -13.78
CA PRO A 438 2.51 14.32 -14.75
C PRO A 438 2.94 12.88 -15.01
N SER A 439 3.33 12.58 -16.26
CA SER A 439 3.88 11.29 -16.67
C SER A 439 5.15 10.98 -15.86
N SER A 440 4.99 10.28 -14.74
CA SER A 440 6.10 9.79 -13.93
C SER A 440 6.65 8.51 -14.55
N PRO A 441 7.96 8.38 -14.76
CA PRO A 441 8.54 7.14 -15.27
C PRO A 441 8.25 5.99 -14.29
N SER A 442 7.56 4.96 -14.77
CA SER A 442 7.27 3.73 -14.02
C SER A 442 8.16 2.58 -14.50
N SER A 443 8.77 1.86 -13.58
CA SER A 443 9.54 0.63 -13.87
C SER A 443 9.01 -0.54 -13.06
N ALA A 444 8.87 -1.71 -13.70
CA ALA A 444 8.54 -2.96 -13.03
C ALA A 444 9.75 -3.90 -13.04
N THR A 445 10.01 -4.58 -11.91
CA THR A 445 11.02 -5.64 -11.81
C THR A 445 10.36 -6.90 -11.29
N ALA A 446 10.51 -8.01 -12.01
CA ALA A 446 9.86 -9.27 -11.70
C ALA A 446 10.80 -10.44 -11.96
N ALA A 447 10.70 -11.49 -11.15
CA ALA A 447 11.34 -12.76 -11.45
C ALA A 447 10.58 -13.46 -12.59
N PRO A 448 11.22 -14.34 -13.38
CA PRO A 448 10.55 -15.04 -14.48
C PRO A 448 9.30 -15.82 -14.04
N SER A 449 9.34 -16.43 -12.86
CA SER A 449 8.22 -17.18 -12.28
C SER A 449 7.05 -16.32 -11.81
N SER A 450 7.29 -15.04 -11.48
CA SER A 450 6.23 -14.09 -11.15
C SER A 450 5.66 -13.43 -12.41
N ALA A 451 6.51 -13.13 -13.39
CA ALA A 451 6.08 -12.54 -14.66
C ALA A 451 5.18 -13.50 -15.46
N SER A 452 5.52 -14.80 -15.51
CA SER A 452 4.71 -15.78 -16.24
C SER A 452 3.27 -15.91 -15.73
N ARG A 453 3.06 -15.73 -14.42
CA ARG A 453 1.73 -15.78 -13.79
C ARG A 453 0.86 -14.59 -14.15
N ALA A 454 1.45 -13.42 -14.40
CA ALA A 454 0.72 -12.20 -14.76
C ALA A 454 0.48 -12.07 -16.27
N CYS A 455 1.39 -12.59 -17.10
CA CYS A 455 1.36 -12.38 -18.56
C CYS A 455 0.44 -13.33 -19.34
N GLY A 456 -0.30 -14.24 -18.69
CA GLY A 456 -1.21 -15.17 -19.37
C GLY A 456 -0.54 -16.07 -20.43
N ALA A 457 0.79 -16.16 -20.42
CA ALA A 457 1.55 -16.90 -21.43
C ALA A 457 1.66 -18.39 -21.06
N PRO A 458 1.55 -19.31 -22.04
CA PRO A 458 1.75 -20.73 -21.77
C PRO A 458 3.20 -20.99 -21.32
N PRO A 459 3.43 -21.90 -20.37
CA PRO A 459 4.77 -22.22 -19.90
C PRO A 459 5.51 -23.02 -20.99
N GLY A 460 6.53 -22.42 -21.59
CA GLY A 460 7.58 -23.15 -22.32
C GLY A 460 7.58 -22.98 -23.85
N ARG A 461 8.53 -22.18 -24.34
CA ARG A 461 9.33 -22.58 -25.50
C ARG A 461 10.76 -22.73 -25.02
N THR A 462 11.24 -23.97 -24.99
CA THR A 462 12.67 -24.27 -24.91
C THR A 462 13.38 -23.57 -26.08
N PRO A 463 14.56 -22.95 -25.87
CA PRO A 463 15.36 -22.49 -27.00
C PRO A 463 15.78 -23.70 -27.84
N PRO A 464 15.83 -23.60 -29.18
CA PRO A 464 16.34 -24.70 -29.99
C PRO A 464 17.79 -24.96 -29.60
N SER A 465 18.11 -26.23 -29.35
CA SER A 465 19.47 -26.69 -29.22
C SER A 465 20.24 -26.30 -30.49
N CYS A 466 21.21 -25.40 -30.38
CA CYS A 466 22.24 -25.27 -31.40
C CYS A 466 23.04 -26.58 -31.43
N SER A 467 22.68 -27.48 -32.34
CA SER A 467 23.57 -28.55 -32.78
C SER A 467 24.71 -27.92 -33.56
N SER A 468 25.92 -28.11 -33.06
CA SER A 468 27.17 -27.88 -33.77
C SER A 468 27.24 -28.75 -35.03
N SER A 469 27.46 -28.10 -36.17
CA SER A 469 28.11 -28.65 -37.37
C SER A 469 29.18 -27.66 -37.80
#